data_AF-A0A327YVE7-F1
#
_entry.id   AF-A0A327YVE7-F1
#
_cell.length_a   1.000
_cell.length_b   1.000
_cell.length_c   1.000
_cell.angle_alpha   90.00
_cell.angle_beta   90.00
_cell.angle_gamma   90.00
#
_symmetry.space_group_name_H-M   'P 1'
#
loop_
_entity.id
_entity.type
_entity.pdbx_description
1 polymer ?
#
loop_
_entity_poly.entity_id
_entity_poly.type
_entity_poly.pdbx_seq_one_letter_code
_entity_poly.pdbx_strand_id
1 'polypeptide(L)'
;MFAPIAAVAATLALAAAPAAPSLDALAQVYDETSQVLAEAHFVSAGDSFRLTKRSSDGGRAFVQYKYIRTDGTFQSGEHRGPSTAGASATFDHDFGEGRKILFRVCVDDYCSGTGDGQNWTIGYA
;
A
#
# COMPACT_ATOMS: atom_id res chain seq x y z
N MET A 1 31.23 -33.01 -46.96
CA MET A 1 30.96 -31.57 -46.74
C MET A 1 30.05 -31.46 -45.52
N PHE A 2 30.54 -30.94 -44.40
CA PHE A 2 29.74 -30.67 -43.20
C PHE A 2 29.84 -29.17 -42.92
N ALA A 3 28.71 -28.46 -42.94
CA ALA A 3 28.63 -27.04 -42.60
C ALA A 3 28.44 -26.88 -41.08
N PRO A 4 29.11 -25.92 -40.42
CA PRO A 4 28.88 -25.67 -39.00
C PRO A 4 27.63 -24.80 -38.81
N ILE A 5 26.75 -25.23 -37.91
CA ILE A 5 25.58 -24.46 -37.48
C ILE A 5 26.07 -23.43 -36.46
N ALA A 6 25.97 -22.15 -36.81
CA ALA A 6 26.28 -21.04 -35.90
C ALA A 6 25.17 -20.90 -34.85
N ALA A 7 25.49 -21.15 -33.59
CA ALA A 7 24.60 -20.89 -32.47
C ALA A 7 24.58 -19.38 -32.18
N VAL A 8 23.45 -18.72 -32.44
CA VAL A 8 23.22 -17.33 -32.04
C VAL A 8 22.88 -17.32 -30.55
N ALA A 9 23.84 -16.90 -29.73
CA ALA A 9 23.62 -16.63 -28.32
C ALA A 9 22.85 -15.31 -28.17
N ALA A 10 21.55 -15.40 -27.87
CA ALA A 10 20.75 -14.24 -27.51
C ALA A 10 21.05 -13.87 -26.04
N THR A 11 21.87 -12.85 -25.83
CA THR A 11 22.02 -12.21 -24.52
C THR A 11 20.74 -11.43 -24.20
N LEU A 12 19.90 -11.99 -23.33
CA LEU A 12 18.81 -11.27 -22.69
C LEU A 12 19.40 -10.23 -21.74
N ALA A 13 19.52 -8.99 -22.20
CA ALA A 13 19.74 -7.87 -21.32
C ALA A 13 18.47 -7.65 -20.50
N LEU A 14 18.49 -8.10 -19.24
CA LEU A 14 17.45 -7.81 -18.27
C LEU A 14 17.52 -6.30 -17.96
N ALA A 15 16.78 -5.50 -18.72
CA ALA A 15 16.68 -4.07 -18.48
C ALA A 15 16.09 -3.89 -17.07
N ALA A 16 16.88 -3.32 -16.16
CA ALA A 16 16.40 -2.89 -14.87
C ALA A 16 15.29 -1.85 -15.11
N ALA A 17 14.07 -2.18 -14.72
CA ALA A 17 12.97 -1.22 -14.75
C ALA A 17 13.37 -0.02 -13.86
N PRO A 18 13.16 1.24 -14.32
CA PRO A 18 13.43 2.39 -13.48
C PRO A 18 12.59 2.30 -12.21
N ALA A 19 13.22 2.53 -11.05
CA ALA A 19 12.51 2.65 -9.79
C ALA A 19 11.47 3.76 -9.94
N ALA A 20 10.21 3.45 -9.62
CA ALA A 20 9.18 4.47 -9.53
C ALA A 20 9.57 5.48 -8.44
N PRO A 21 9.36 6.79 -8.65
CA PRO A 21 9.58 7.76 -7.58
C PRO A 21 8.70 7.38 -6.38
N SER A 22 9.26 7.53 -5.18
CA SER A 22 8.50 7.41 -3.93
C SER A 22 7.36 8.41 -3.93
N LEU A 23 6.17 7.97 -3.53
CA LEU A 23 4.93 8.76 -3.62
C LEU A 23 4.12 8.58 -2.35
N ASP A 24 3.94 9.69 -1.65
CA ASP A 24 2.98 9.83 -0.57
C ASP A 24 1.57 9.63 -1.11
N ALA A 25 0.72 8.98 -0.32
CA ALA A 25 -0.63 8.61 -0.75
C ALA A 25 -1.63 8.69 0.41
N LEU A 26 -2.87 9.07 0.09
CA LEU A 26 -3.94 9.23 1.07
C LEU A 26 -5.12 8.30 0.75
N ALA A 27 -5.52 7.50 1.73
CA ALA A 27 -6.76 6.74 1.72
C ALA A 27 -7.76 7.36 2.69
N GLN A 28 -9.03 7.45 2.31
CA GLN A 28 -10.11 7.94 3.16
C GLN A 28 -11.30 6.99 3.09
N VAL A 29 -11.93 6.76 4.23
CA VAL A 29 -13.18 6.00 4.32
C VAL A 29 -14.31 6.93 4.75
N TYR A 30 -15.45 6.77 4.07
CA TYR A 30 -16.63 7.59 4.22
C TYR A 30 -17.80 6.72 4.70
N ASP A 31 -18.74 7.32 5.42
CA ASP A 31 -20.05 6.71 5.66
C ASP A 31 -21.02 6.97 4.49
N GLU A 32 -22.25 6.49 4.65
CA GLU A 32 -23.34 6.65 3.68
C GLU A 32 -23.75 8.12 3.43
N THR A 33 -23.41 9.03 4.34
CA THR A 33 -23.68 10.46 4.23
C THR A 33 -22.49 11.26 3.67
N SER A 34 -21.44 10.56 3.22
CA SER A 34 -20.18 11.14 2.75
C SER A 34 -19.36 11.87 3.83
N GLN A 35 -19.56 11.54 5.10
CA GLN A 35 -18.69 12.02 6.18
C GLN A 35 -17.44 11.15 6.27
N VAL A 36 -16.26 11.77 6.39
CA VAL A 36 -14.99 11.05 6.56
C VAL A 36 -14.95 10.43 7.95
N LEU A 37 -14.89 9.10 8.02
CA LEU A 37 -14.79 8.35 9.27
C LEU A 37 -13.33 8.25 9.74
N ALA A 38 -12.40 8.00 8.82
CA ALA A 38 -10.96 7.92 9.07
C ALA A 38 -10.14 8.12 7.80
N GLU A 39 -8.86 8.41 7.96
CA GLU A 39 -7.90 8.56 6.88
C GLU A 39 -6.56 7.91 7.22
N ALA A 40 -5.92 7.30 6.24
CA ALA A 40 -4.56 6.76 6.34
C ALA A 40 -3.66 7.46 5.31
N HIS A 41 -2.61 8.10 5.78
CA HIS A 41 -1.58 8.68 4.93
C HIS A 41 -0.35 7.77 4.93
N PHE A 42 0.07 7.32 3.76
CA PHE A 42 1.38 6.68 3.58
C PHE A 42 2.41 7.76 3.29
N VAL A 43 3.42 7.85 4.15
CA VAL A 43 4.58 8.76 4.01
C VAL A 43 5.75 7.94 3.53
N SER A 44 6.08 8.09 2.26
CA SER A 44 7.11 7.32 1.57
C SER A 44 8.52 7.61 2.09
N ALA A 45 8.81 8.87 2.46
CA ALA A 45 10.11 9.26 2.99
C ALA A 45 10.51 8.58 4.32
N GLY A 46 9.57 7.91 4.99
CA GLY A 46 9.82 7.19 6.24
C GLY A 46 9.08 5.87 6.35
N ASP A 47 8.61 5.31 5.22
CA ASP A 47 7.86 4.05 5.16
C ASP A 47 6.78 3.91 6.24
N SER A 48 5.99 4.95 6.46
CA SER A 48 5.07 4.99 7.60
C SER A 48 3.62 5.20 7.20
N PHE A 49 2.73 4.56 7.93
CA PHE A 49 1.29 4.87 7.89
C PHE A 49 0.93 5.78 9.06
N ARG A 50 0.43 6.97 8.74
CA ARG A 50 -0.24 7.85 9.70
C ARG A 50 -1.75 7.69 9.59
N LEU A 51 -2.36 7.04 10.57
CA LEU A 51 -3.80 6.74 10.61
C LEU A 51 -4.50 7.69 11.58
N THR A 52 -5.47 8.45 11.09
CA THR A 52 -6.25 9.42 11.89
C THR A 52 -7.72 9.07 11.89
N LYS A 53 -8.32 8.98 13.07
CA LYS A 53 -9.77 8.83 13.24
C LYS A 53 -10.40 10.22 13.10
N ARG A 54 -11.36 10.39 12.20
CA ARG A 54 -11.96 11.70 11.86
C ARG A 54 -13.35 11.89 12.47
N SER A 55 -14.13 10.82 12.57
CA SER A 55 -15.46 10.84 13.21
C SER A 55 -15.47 10.12 14.55
N SER A 56 -16.40 10.46 15.45
CA SER A 56 -16.76 9.65 16.63
C SER A 56 -17.61 8.44 16.26
N ASP A 57 -18.17 8.43 15.05
CA ASP A 57 -19.07 7.37 14.57
C ASP A 57 -18.29 6.14 14.12
N GLY A 58 -18.91 4.97 14.32
CA GLY A 58 -18.26 3.68 14.13
C GLY A 58 -17.16 3.43 15.17
N GLY A 59 -16.55 2.26 15.08
CA GLY A 59 -15.54 1.79 16.00
C GLY A 59 -14.15 2.30 15.65
N ARG A 60 -13.16 1.44 15.92
CA ARG A 60 -11.74 1.78 15.78
C ARG A 60 -11.35 1.88 14.31
N ALA A 61 -10.57 2.89 13.97
CA ALA A 61 -9.94 2.96 12.66
C ALA A 61 -8.81 1.93 12.55
N PHE A 62 -8.69 1.28 11.40
CA PHE A 62 -7.57 0.40 11.09
C PHE A 62 -7.13 0.57 9.63
N VAL A 63 -5.86 0.29 9.37
CA VAL A 63 -5.30 0.26 8.01
C VAL A 63 -4.89 -1.16 7.69
N GLN A 64 -5.28 -1.64 6.51
CA GLN A 64 -4.82 -2.90 5.95
C GLN A 64 -3.90 -2.60 4.79
N TYR A 65 -2.81 -3.36 4.68
CA TYR A 65 -1.82 -3.16 3.64
C TYR A 65 -1.37 -4.50 3.06
N LYS A 66 -0.91 -4.47 1.81
CA LYS A 66 -0.27 -5.59 1.12
C LYS A 66 0.81 -5.07 0.18
N TYR A 67 1.90 -5.82 0.09
CA TYR A 67 3.03 -5.51 -0.77
C TYR A 67 3.76 -6.78 -1.20
N ILE A 68 4.54 -6.68 -2.26
CA ILE A 68 5.42 -7.75 -2.70
C ILE A 68 6.79 -7.49 -2.06
N ARG A 69 7.40 -8.50 -1.43
CA ARG A 69 8.76 -8.45 -0.89
C ARG A 69 9.82 -8.53 -1.99
N THR A 70 11.08 -8.29 -1.65
CA THR A 70 12.22 -8.38 -2.57
C THR A 70 12.38 -9.77 -3.19
N ASP A 71 12.02 -10.83 -2.46
CA ASP A 71 12.03 -12.22 -2.94
C ASP A 71 10.81 -12.60 -3.81
N GLY A 72 9.92 -11.65 -4.09
CA GLY A 72 8.71 -11.86 -4.90
C GLY A 72 7.51 -12.42 -4.13
N THR A 73 7.63 -12.70 -2.84
CA THR A 73 6.50 -13.17 -2.02
C THR A 73 5.56 -12.03 -1.64
N PHE A 74 4.28 -12.34 -1.43
CA PHE A 74 3.33 -11.36 -0.90
C PHE A 74 3.38 -11.31 0.62
N GLN A 75 3.39 -10.11 1.18
CA GLN A 75 3.08 -9.87 2.58
C GLN A 75 1.86 -8.97 2.71
N SER A 76 1.04 -9.24 3.72
CA SER A 76 -0.07 -8.40 4.13
C SER A 76 -0.07 -8.21 5.64
N GLY A 77 -0.78 -7.18 6.10
CA GLY A 77 -0.96 -6.92 7.52
C GLY A 77 -2.04 -5.90 7.80
N GLU A 78 -2.28 -5.67 9.09
CA GLU A 78 -3.25 -4.73 9.61
C GLU A 78 -2.65 -3.99 10.80
N HIS A 79 -2.88 -2.69 10.86
CA HIS A 79 -2.59 -1.88 12.04
C HIS A 79 -3.87 -1.28 12.61
N ARG A 80 -4.08 -1.51 13.90
CA ARG A 80 -5.23 -0.97 14.64
C ARG A 80 -4.88 0.39 15.20
N GLY A 81 -5.48 1.42 14.62
CA GLY A 81 -5.31 2.80 15.00
C GLY A 81 -6.23 3.25 16.13
N PRO A 82 -6.52 4.56 16.21
CA PRO A 82 -7.32 5.13 17.30
C PRO A 82 -8.82 4.85 17.15
N SER A 83 -9.52 4.86 18.28
CA SER A 83 -11.00 4.82 18.37
C SER A 83 -11.62 6.18 18.73
N THR A 84 -10.80 7.19 19.01
CA THR A 84 -11.26 8.52 19.42
C THR A 84 -11.11 9.51 18.26
N ALA A 85 -12.16 10.27 17.97
CA ALA A 85 -12.13 11.30 16.94
C ALA A 85 -10.99 12.32 17.19
N GLY A 86 -10.28 12.69 16.13
CA GLY A 86 -9.15 13.61 16.17
C GLY A 86 -7.81 12.98 16.57
N ALA A 87 -7.80 11.74 17.08
CA ALA A 87 -6.56 11.06 17.43
C ALA A 87 -5.88 10.45 16.19
N SER A 88 -4.54 10.42 16.22
CA SER A 88 -3.70 9.78 15.20
C SER A 88 -2.79 8.72 15.83
N ALA A 89 -2.47 7.67 15.05
CA ALA A 89 -1.40 6.73 15.34
C ALA A 89 -0.45 6.67 14.13
N THR A 90 0.83 6.38 14.38
CA THR A 90 1.85 6.18 13.32
C THR A 90 2.40 4.78 13.43
N PHE A 91 2.59 4.13 12.29
CA PHE A 91 3.11 2.78 12.18
C PHE A 91 4.26 2.78 11.18
N ASP A 92 5.47 2.59 11.68
CA ASP A 92 6.68 2.57 10.86
C ASP A 92 6.89 1.20 10.23
N HIS A 93 7.45 1.19 9.03
CA HIS A 93 7.85 0.00 8.29
C HIS A 93 9.22 0.19 7.65
N ASP A 94 9.69 -0.91 7.06
CA ASP A 94 10.80 -0.94 6.13
C ASP A 94 10.32 -1.82 4.97
N PHE A 95 9.65 -1.20 4.00
CA PHE A 95 9.08 -1.91 2.85
C PHE A 95 10.14 -2.21 1.79
N GLY A 96 11.28 -1.53 1.86
CA GLY A 96 12.31 -1.49 0.82
C GLY A 96 11.98 -0.45 -0.25
N GLU A 97 13.02 0.16 -0.82
CA GLU A 97 12.88 1.25 -1.80
C GLU A 97 12.22 0.81 -3.12
N GLY A 98 11.41 1.69 -3.69
CA GLY A 98 10.73 1.54 -4.98
C GLY A 98 9.58 0.52 -4.95
N ARG A 99 9.07 0.17 -3.78
CA ARG A 99 8.09 -0.93 -3.64
C ARG A 99 6.67 -0.40 -3.67
N LYS A 100 5.87 -1.00 -4.56
CA LYS A 100 4.43 -0.76 -4.63
C LYS A 100 3.75 -1.34 -3.39
N ILE A 101 3.05 -0.47 -2.68
CA ILE A 101 2.25 -0.81 -1.51
C ILE A 101 0.80 -0.53 -1.85
N LEU A 102 -0.07 -1.50 -1.58
CA LEU A 102 -1.51 -1.34 -1.67
C LEU A 102 -2.04 -1.24 -0.25
N PHE A 103 -2.82 -0.21 0.06
CA PHE A 103 -3.43 -0.07 1.38
C PHE A 103 -4.87 0.46 1.31
N ARG A 104 -5.63 0.19 2.35
CA ARG A 104 -6.98 0.72 2.56
C ARG A 104 -7.18 1.07 4.03
N VAL A 105 -8.00 2.07 4.29
CA VAL A 105 -8.43 2.45 5.64
C VAL A 105 -9.85 1.97 5.87
N CYS A 106 -10.13 1.52 7.08
CA CYS A 106 -11.43 1.01 7.47
C CYS A 106 -11.83 1.50 8.87
N VAL A 107 -13.14 1.54 9.11
CA VAL A 107 -13.79 1.78 10.41
C VAL A 107 -14.97 0.81 10.46
N ASP A 108 -14.93 -0.15 11.37
CA ASP A 108 -15.85 -1.31 11.38
C ASP A 108 -15.92 -1.97 9.98
N ASP A 109 -17.13 -2.06 9.41
CA ASP A 109 -17.39 -2.66 8.10
C ASP A 109 -17.20 -1.66 6.94
N TYR A 110 -17.01 -0.37 7.22
CA TYR A 110 -16.72 0.63 6.20
C TYR A 110 -15.24 0.56 5.84
N CYS A 111 -14.93 0.41 4.56
CA CYS A 111 -13.56 0.42 4.05
C CYS A 111 -13.46 1.28 2.79
N SER A 112 -12.33 1.97 2.62
CA SER A 112 -12.03 2.74 1.39
C SER A 112 -11.93 1.87 0.12
N GLY A 113 -11.85 0.54 0.27
CA GLY A 113 -12.02 -0.44 -0.80
C GLY A 113 -12.67 -1.72 -0.26
N THR A 114 -13.65 -2.28 -0.96
CA THR A 114 -14.57 -3.30 -0.37
C THR A 114 -14.16 -4.76 -0.58
N GLY A 115 -12.99 -5.03 -1.22
CA GLY A 115 -12.49 -6.39 -1.40
C GLY A 115 -11.10 -6.48 -2.06
N ASP A 116 -10.59 -7.70 -2.22
CA ASP A 116 -9.39 -7.96 -3.00
C ASP A 116 -9.65 -7.72 -4.49
N GLY A 117 -8.88 -6.79 -5.09
CA GLY A 117 -9.05 -6.35 -6.49
C GLY A 117 -9.87 -5.07 -6.67
N GLN A 118 -10.34 -4.44 -5.59
CA GLN A 118 -11.02 -3.14 -5.65
C GLN A 118 -10.07 -1.97 -5.36
N ASN A 119 -10.60 -0.73 -5.29
CA ASN A 119 -9.88 0.56 -5.16
C ASN A 119 -9.05 0.69 -3.87
N TRP A 120 -8.03 -0.15 -3.72
CA TRP A 120 -6.97 0.07 -2.74
C TRP A 120 -6.13 1.26 -3.21
N THR A 121 -5.74 2.09 -2.26
CA THR A 121 -4.82 3.20 -2.52
C THR A 121 -3.43 2.64 -2.79
N ILE A 122 -2.72 3.22 -3.75
CA ILE A 122 -1.36 2.83 -4.12
C ILE A 122 -0.40 3.85 -3.53
N GLY A 123 0.58 3.38 -2.76
CA GLY A 123 1.77 4.13 -2.36
C GLY A 123 3.03 3.48 -2.93
N TYR A 124 4.12 4.25 -2.95
CA TYR A 124 5.45 3.75 -3.30
C TYR A 124 6.43 4.15 -2.21
N ALA A 125 6.99 3.16 -1.51
CA ALA A 125 8.17 3.34 -0.66
C ALA A 125 9.37 3.75 -1.51
#